data_AF-A0A7Z8VRY1-F1
#
_entry.id   AF-A0A7Z8VRY1-F1
#
_cell.length_a   1.000
_cell.length_b   1.000
_cell.length_c   1.000
_cell.angle_alpha   90.00
_cell.angle_beta   90.00
_cell.angle_gamma   90.00
#
_symmetry.space_group_name_H-M   'P 1'
#
loop_
_entity.id
_entity.type
_entity.pdbx_description
1 polymer ?
#
loop_
_entity_poly.entity_id
_entity_poly.type
_entity_poly.pdbx_seq_one_letter_code
_entity_poly.pdbx_strand_id
1 'polypeptide(L)'
;MQNLLQKLIGTLKNDERLIIDGRLVKNKVVELALAMDEGLISLLLGNESIKKHFFKEIGRALVFDKVAFQSFVSNKQFLPDSYTAFKNKFGLTADREYLTESKEVVLSWAYKDCVLEGGQTKEDQKRKEIFWNETLAPDEIDRLLAPKALSNFKKYDKNGEHKVGTISLDDNLIIKGNNLLALHS
;
A
#
# COMPACT_ATOMS: atom_id res chain seq x y z
N MET A 1 -20.32 -24.21 14.46
CA MET A 1 -19.50 -23.84 13.28
C MET A 1 -18.34 -24.81 12.98
N GLN A 2 -17.55 -25.28 13.97
CA GLN A 2 -16.45 -26.26 13.73
C GLN A 2 -16.90 -27.55 13.00
N ASN A 3 -18.13 -28.02 13.25
CA ASN A 3 -18.67 -29.24 12.65
C ASN A 3 -18.98 -29.09 11.14
N LEU A 4 -19.45 -27.93 10.68
CA LEU A 4 -19.81 -27.71 9.26
C LEU A 4 -18.55 -27.66 8.38
N LEU A 5 -17.50 -27.00 8.86
CA LEU A 5 -16.23 -26.90 8.14
C LEU A 5 -15.58 -28.27 7.97
N GLN A 6 -15.48 -29.06 9.04
CA GLN A 6 -14.91 -30.41 8.99
C GLN A 6 -15.69 -31.31 8.03
N LYS A 7 -17.03 -31.21 8.06
CA LYS A 7 -17.91 -31.92 7.12
C LYS A 7 -17.68 -31.47 5.68
N LEU A 8 -17.56 -30.17 5.43
CA LEU A 8 -17.31 -29.64 4.08
C LEU A 8 -15.95 -30.11 3.55
N ILE A 9 -14.88 -30.02 4.35
CA ILE A 9 -13.56 -30.52 3.97
C ILE A 9 -13.60 -32.03 3.70
N GLY A 10 -14.27 -32.80 4.55
CA GLY A 10 -14.46 -34.24 4.36
C GLY A 10 -15.20 -34.57 3.07
N THR A 11 -16.29 -33.85 2.78
CA THR A 11 -17.06 -34.01 1.54
C THR A 11 -16.24 -33.63 0.31
N LEU A 12 -15.49 -32.53 0.33
CA LEU A 12 -14.66 -32.08 -0.79
C LEU A 12 -13.45 -32.99 -1.06
N LYS A 13 -12.94 -33.68 -0.03
CA LYS A 13 -11.86 -34.67 -0.20
C LYS A 13 -12.28 -35.92 -0.98
N ASN A 14 -13.58 -36.16 -1.15
CA ASN A 14 -14.07 -37.28 -1.96
C ASN A 14 -13.97 -36.99 -3.47
N ASP A 15 -13.70 -35.74 -3.87
CA ASP A 15 -13.50 -35.36 -5.25
C ASP A 15 -12.00 -35.21 -5.54
N GLU A 16 -11.43 -36.19 -6.23
CA GLU A 16 -10.00 -36.21 -6.59
C GLU A 16 -9.60 -34.99 -7.42
N ARG A 17 -10.52 -34.37 -8.16
CA ARG A 17 -10.27 -33.17 -8.99
C ARG A 17 -9.89 -31.94 -8.15
N LEU A 18 -10.24 -31.96 -6.86
CA LEU A 18 -9.99 -30.86 -5.92
C LEU A 18 -8.69 -31.04 -5.14
N ILE A 19 -8.02 -32.19 -5.29
CA ILE A 19 -6.81 -32.55 -4.55
C ILE A 19 -5.59 -32.48 -5.48
N ILE A 20 -4.58 -31.71 -5.07
CA ILE A 20 -3.26 -31.70 -5.72
C ILE A 20 -2.23 -31.97 -4.61
N ASP A 21 -1.33 -32.93 -4.83
CA ASP A 21 -0.31 -33.34 -3.85
C ASP A 21 -0.87 -33.69 -2.45
N GLY A 22 -2.05 -34.32 -2.41
CA GLY A 22 -2.72 -34.68 -1.16
C GLY A 22 -3.32 -33.50 -0.39
N ARG A 23 -3.34 -32.30 -0.97
CA ARG A 23 -3.89 -31.08 -0.36
C ARG A 23 -5.08 -30.57 -1.17
N LEU A 24 -6.11 -30.11 -0.45
CA LEU A 24 -7.29 -29.49 -1.05
C LEU A 24 -6.93 -28.11 -1.62
N VAL A 25 -7.19 -27.89 -2.90
CA VAL A 25 -6.86 -26.63 -3.58
C VAL A 25 -8.05 -25.69 -3.58
N LYS A 26 -8.02 -24.71 -2.68
CA LYS A 26 -9.08 -23.71 -2.50
C LYS A 26 -9.49 -23.00 -3.79
N ASN A 27 -8.52 -22.59 -4.61
CA ASN A 27 -8.81 -21.89 -5.86
C ASN A 27 -9.66 -22.73 -6.81
N LYS A 28 -9.39 -24.04 -6.87
CA LYS A 28 -10.15 -24.97 -7.72
C LYS A 28 -11.57 -25.18 -7.22
N VAL A 29 -11.76 -25.25 -5.90
CA VAL A 29 -13.09 -25.31 -5.27
C VAL A 29 -13.92 -24.07 -5.63
N VAL A 30 -13.31 -22.88 -5.55
CA VAL A 30 -13.99 -21.61 -5.89
C VAL A 30 -14.32 -21.54 -7.38
N GLU A 31 -13.38 -21.96 -8.24
CA GLU A 31 -13.57 -22.02 -9.70
C GLU A 31 -14.74 -22.93 -10.10
N LEU A 32 -14.78 -24.16 -9.57
CA LEU A 32 -15.87 -25.10 -9.86
C LEU A 32 -17.21 -24.62 -9.29
N ALA A 33 -17.21 -23.95 -8.13
CA ALA A 33 -18.41 -23.35 -7.57
C ALA A 33 -18.92 -22.16 -8.40
N LEU A 34 -18.03 -21.36 -9.00
CA LEU A 34 -18.38 -20.31 -9.96
C LEU A 34 -18.96 -20.87 -11.25
N ALA A 35 -18.37 -21.95 -11.76
CA ALA A 35 -18.79 -22.63 -12.98
C ALA A 35 -20.09 -23.43 -12.81
N MET A 36 -20.62 -23.53 -11.58
CA MET A 36 -21.75 -24.40 -11.24
C MET A 36 -21.53 -25.85 -11.70
N ASP A 37 -20.33 -26.37 -11.47
CA ASP A 37 -19.96 -27.74 -11.85
C ASP A 37 -20.96 -28.75 -11.26
N GLU A 38 -21.54 -29.59 -12.13
CA GLU A 38 -22.55 -30.57 -11.75
C GLU A 38 -22.02 -31.57 -10.72
N GLY A 39 -20.76 -31.99 -10.86
CA GLY A 39 -20.11 -32.92 -9.94
C GLY A 39 -19.97 -32.33 -8.54
N LEU A 40 -19.48 -31.08 -8.44
CA LEU A 40 -19.35 -30.38 -7.17
C LEU A 40 -20.73 -30.15 -6.52
N ILE A 41 -21.71 -29.66 -7.28
CA ILE A 41 -23.05 -29.38 -6.73
C ILE A 41 -23.70 -30.67 -6.22
N SER A 42 -23.63 -31.75 -7.00
CA SER A 42 -24.17 -33.06 -6.61
C SER A 42 -23.49 -33.60 -5.34
N LEU A 43 -22.18 -33.43 -5.24
CA LEU A 43 -21.41 -33.79 -4.06
C LEU A 43 -21.85 -33.01 -2.80
N LEU A 44 -22.09 -31.70 -2.94
CA LEU A 44 -22.56 -30.84 -1.84
C LEU A 44 -24.01 -31.16 -1.44
N LEU A 45 -24.86 -31.52 -2.40
CA LEU A 45 -26.26 -31.93 -2.16
C LEU A 45 -26.36 -33.24 -1.37
N GLY A 46 -25.40 -34.14 -1.51
CA GLY A 46 -25.35 -35.41 -0.78
C GLY A 46 -25.17 -35.28 0.73
N ASN A 47 -24.83 -34.08 1.24
CA ASN A 47 -24.65 -33.83 2.66
C ASN A 47 -25.72 -32.85 3.19
N GLU A 48 -26.66 -33.36 3.97
CA GLU A 48 -27.79 -32.61 4.54
C GLU A 48 -27.37 -31.35 5.33
N SER A 49 -26.21 -31.38 6.00
CA SER A 49 -25.72 -30.22 6.76
C SER A 49 -25.24 -29.10 5.85
N ILE A 50 -24.59 -29.45 4.74
CA ILE A 50 -24.06 -28.53 3.73
C ILE A 50 -25.23 -27.97 2.91
N LYS A 51 -26.16 -28.86 2.52
CA LYS A 51 -27.39 -28.53 1.81
C LYS A 51 -28.17 -27.42 2.52
N LYS A 52 -28.41 -27.55 3.83
CA LYS A 52 -29.13 -26.53 4.64
C LYS A 52 -28.46 -25.15 4.70
N HIS A 53 -27.13 -25.08 4.54
CA HIS A 53 -26.38 -23.82 4.69
C HIS A 53 -26.13 -23.12 3.36
N PHE A 54 -25.90 -23.88 2.29
CA PHE A 54 -25.49 -23.33 0.99
C PHE A 54 -26.55 -23.45 -0.08
N PHE A 55 -27.72 -24.02 0.23
CA PHE A 55 -28.85 -24.08 -0.68
C PHE A 55 -30.07 -23.45 -0.04
N LYS A 56 -30.83 -22.72 -0.85
CA LYS A 56 -32.08 -22.06 -0.46
C LYS A 56 -33.21 -22.61 -1.30
N GLU A 57 -34.29 -23.01 -0.66
CA GLU A 57 -35.53 -23.33 -1.37
C GLU A 57 -36.23 -22.03 -1.79
N ILE A 58 -36.43 -21.87 -3.09
CA ILE A 58 -37.18 -20.76 -3.68
C ILE A 58 -38.34 -21.38 -4.46
N GLY A 59 -39.54 -21.30 -3.87
CA GLY A 59 -40.74 -21.96 -4.41
C GLY A 59 -40.60 -23.48 -4.38
N ARG A 60 -40.46 -24.10 -5.56
CA ARG A 60 -40.25 -25.56 -5.73
C ARG A 60 -38.82 -25.93 -6.15
N ALA A 61 -37.94 -24.95 -6.32
CA ALA A 61 -36.58 -25.15 -6.77
C ALA A 61 -35.59 -24.96 -5.63
N LEU A 62 -34.57 -25.81 -5.58
CA LEU A 62 -33.45 -25.68 -4.65
C LEU A 62 -32.32 -24.95 -5.36
N VAL A 63 -31.97 -23.75 -4.88
CA VAL A 63 -30.98 -22.87 -5.50
C VAL A 63 -29.69 -22.87 -4.70
N PHE A 64 -28.57 -23.09 -5.36
CA PHE A 64 -27.24 -23.01 -4.74
C PHE A 64 -26.84 -21.53 -4.53
N ASP A 65 -26.60 -21.15 -3.28
CA ASP A 65 -26.11 -19.83 -2.91
C ASP A 65 -24.60 -19.75 -3.08
N LYS A 66 -24.19 -19.52 -4.34
CA LYS A 66 -22.77 -19.41 -4.73
C LYS A 66 -22.01 -18.33 -3.95
N VAL A 67 -22.69 -17.24 -3.58
CA VAL A 67 -22.08 -16.11 -2.86
C VAL A 67 -21.80 -16.51 -1.42
N ALA A 68 -22.77 -17.13 -0.74
CA ALA A 68 -22.58 -17.63 0.62
C ALA A 68 -21.52 -18.73 0.67
N PHE A 69 -21.52 -19.65 -0.30
CA PHE A 69 -20.52 -20.71 -0.38
C PHE A 69 -19.11 -20.15 -0.61
N GLN A 70 -18.95 -19.23 -1.56
CA GLN A 70 -17.66 -18.60 -1.81
C GLN A 70 -17.18 -17.81 -0.61
N SER A 71 -18.04 -17.03 0.04
CA SER A 71 -17.66 -16.30 1.25
C SER A 71 -17.18 -17.25 2.36
N PHE A 72 -17.82 -18.42 2.50
CA PHE A 72 -17.43 -19.43 3.47
C PHE A 72 -16.08 -20.09 3.14
N VAL A 73 -15.87 -20.51 1.89
CA VAL A 73 -14.60 -21.10 1.42
C VAL A 73 -13.47 -20.06 1.44
N SER A 74 -13.79 -18.80 1.13
CA SER A 74 -12.87 -17.67 1.15
C SER A 74 -12.44 -17.27 2.56
N ASN A 75 -13.23 -17.58 3.59
CA ASN A 75 -12.87 -17.36 4.98
C ASN A 75 -11.57 -18.11 5.34
N LYS A 76 -10.69 -17.47 6.12
CA LYS A 76 -9.41 -18.01 6.57
C LYS A 76 -9.54 -19.26 7.44
N GLN A 77 -10.71 -19.54 8.02
CA GLN A 77 -10.94 -20.79 8.73
C GLN A 77 -10.99 -22.01 7.81
N PHE A 78 -11.21 -21.84 6.49
CA PHE A 78 -11.34 -22.96 5.55
C PHE A 78 -10.04 -23.77 5.37
N LEU A 79 -8.88 -23.16 5.64
CA LEU A 79 -7.57 -23.81 5.73
C LEU A 79 -6.82 -23.21 6.93
N PRO A 80 -6.58 -23.97 8.02
CA PRO A 80 -6.35 -23.40 9.33
C PRO A 80 -4.95 -22.81 9.47
N ASP A 81 -4.88 -21.47 9.46
CA ASP A 81 -3.84 -20.70 10.17
C ASP A 81 -4.46 -19.53 10.99
N SER A 82 -5.79 -19.46 11.15
CA SER A 82 -6.41 -18.36 11.92
C SER A 82 -7.72 -18.73 12.62
N TYR A 83 -7.82 -18.27 13.88
CA TYR A 83 -8.98 -18.42 14.77
C TYR A 83 -10.07 -17.36 14.52
N THR A 84 -9.85 -16.39 13.63
CA THR A 84 -10.81 -15.31 13.34
C THR A 84 -11.19 -15.30 11.87
N ALA A 85 -12.33 -14.68 11.53
CA ALA A 85 -12.70 -14.43 10.13
C ALA A 85 -11.80 -13.38 9.45
N PHE A 86 -10.99 -12.67 10.24
CA PHE A 86 -10.08 -11.63 9.76
C PHE A 86 -8.70 -12.21 9.46
N LYS A 87 -7.94 -11.51 8.61
CA LYS A 87 -6.54 -11.84 8.40
C LYS A 87 -5.76 -11.46 9.68
N ASN A 88 -4.71 -12.19 10.03
CA ASN A 88 -3.77 -11.81 11.11
C ASN A 88 -2.94 -10.57 10.70
N LYS A 89 -3.62 -9.47 10.38
CA LYS A 89 -3.07 -8.18 9.94
C LYS A 89 -3.98 -7.08 10.48
N PHE A 90 -3.41 -6.10 11.16
CA PHE A 90 -4.14 -4.91 11.58
C PHE A 90 -4.40 -4.01 10.35
N GLY A 91 -5.60 -3.47 10.23
CA GLY A 91 -5.96 -2.59 9.12
C GLY A 91 -7.43 -2.20 9.10
N LEU A 92 -7.77 -1.27 8.22
CA LEU A 92 -9.14 -0.83 7.95
C LEU A 92 -9.78 -1.75 6.91
N THR A 93 -11.04 -2.11 7.11
CA THR A 93 -11.80 -2.97 6.21
C THR A 93 -13.11 -2.29 5.79
N ALA A 94 -13.52 -2.52 4.55
CA ALA A 94 -14.86 -2.23 4.03
C ALA A 94 -15.40 -3.51 3.38
N ASP A 95 -16.67 -3.84 3.60
CA ASP A 95 -17.32 -5.07 3.08
C ASP A 95 -16.55 -6.37 3.31
N ARG A 96 -15.86 -6.48 4.46
CA ARG A 96 -15.03 -7.62 4.89
C ARG A 96 -13.74 -7.83 4.09
N GLU A 97 -13.36 -6.88 3.24
CA GLU A 97 -12.06 -6.84 2.57
C GLU A 97 -11.18 -5.71 3.13
N TYR A 98 -9.86 -5.89 3.12
CA TYR A 98 -8.94 -4.85 3.58
C TYR A 98 -8.84 -3.73 2.55
N LEU A 99 -8.90 -2.48 3.00
CA LEU A 99 -8.75 -1.32 2.12
C LEU A 99 -7.42 -1.34 1.35
N THR A 100 -6.36 -1.91 1.95
CA THR A 100 -5.05 -2.08 1.28
C THR A 100 -5.06 -3.06 0.10
N GLU A 101 -6.07 -3.93 0.01
CA GLU A 101 -6.24 -4.88 -1.10
C GLU A 101 -7.18 -4.32 -2.18
N SER A 102 -8.03 -3.35 -1.81
CA SER A 102 -8.84 -2.60 -2.75
C SER A 102 -7.99 -1.57 -3.49
N LYS A 103 -7.99 -1.63 -4.83
CA LYS A 103 -7.36 -0.61 -5.67
C LYS A 103 -8.20 0.65 -5.82
N GLU A 104 -9.36 0.71 -5.16
CA GLU A 104 -10.35 1.78 -5.33
C GLU A 104 -10.17 2.92 -4.31
N VAL A 105 -9.30 2.74 -3.30
CA VAL A 105 -9.13 3.70 -2.21
C VAL A 105 -7.71 4.25 -2.20
N VAL A 106 -7.58 5.57 -2.29
CA VAL A 106 -6.30 6.29 -2.21
C VAL A 106 -6.26 7.09 -0.93
N LEU A 107 -5.20 6.91 -0.14
CA LEU A 107 -4.93 7.77 1.02
C LEU A 107 -4.33 9.09 0.53
N SER A 108 -5.15 10.13 0.54
CA SER A 108 -4.70 11.50 0.23
C SER A 108 -4.19 12.18 1.50
N TRP A 109 -2.96 12.68 1.47
CA TRP A 109 -2.41 13.49 2.56
C TRP A 109 -2.45 14.95 2.14
N ALA A 110 -2.98 15.82 3.00
CA ALA A 110 -3.20 17.23 2.69
C ALA A 110 -1.93 18.01 2.30
N TYR A 111 -0.74 17.53 2.68
CA TYR A 111 0.54 18.19 2.42
C TYR A 111 1.53 17.31 1.67
N LYS A 112 1.07 16.24 1.00
CA LYS A 112 1.98 15.31 0.30
C LYS A 112 2.81 16.01 -0.77
N ASP A 113 2.18 16.98 -1.44
CA ASP A 113 2.72 17.68 -2.60
C ASP A 113 3.07 19.13 -2.21
N CYS A 114 3.59 19.34 -0.99
CA CYS A 114 3.95 20.66 -0.49
C CYS A 114 5.39 20.70 0.04
N VAL A 115 6.11 21.78 -0.25
CA VAL A 115 7.47 22.09 0.23
C VAL A 115 7.38 23.18 1.31
N LEU A 116 8.04 22.94 2.45
CA LEU A 116 8.13 23.92 3.53
C LEU A 116 9.34 24.82 3.34
N GLU A 117 9.11 26.12 3.16
CA GLU A 117 10.19 27.11 3.16
C GLU A 117 10.58 27.45 4.61
N GLY A 118 11.75 26.95 5.02
CA GLY A 118 12.35 27.26 6.31
C GLY A 118 13.12 28.58 6.29
N GLY A 119 12.65 29.58 7.02
CA GLY A 119 13.25 30.92 7.10
C GLY A 119 14.12 31.19 8.33
N GLN A 120 14.50 30.16 9.10
CA GLN A 120 15.20 30.36 10.37
C GLN A 120 16.69 30.65 10.15
N THR A 121 17.12 31.87 10.50
CA THR A 121 18.53 32.28 10.45
C THR A 121 19.14 32.48 11.85
N LYS A 122 18.31 32.60 12.89
CA LYS A 122 18.70 32.74 14.29
C LYS A 122 17.76 31.94 15.19
N GLU A 123 18.24 31.51 16.36
CA GLU A 123 17.45 30.67 17.29
C GLU A 123 16.20 31.41 17.84
N ASP A 124 16.28 32.72 18.06
CA ASP A 124 15.24 33.51 18.74
C ASP A 124 14.15 34.08 17.81
N GLN A 125 14.17 33.74 16.51
CA GLN A 125 13.29 34.35 15.51
C GLN A 125 11.88 33.75 15.53
N LYS A 126 10.84 34.60 15.70
CA LYS A 126 9.43 34.18 15.55
C LYS A 126 9.12 33.80 14.10
N ARG A 127 8.47 32.64 13.92
CA ARG A 127 8.30 31.95 12.63
C ARG A 127 7.21 32.58 11.75
N LYS A 128 7.50 32.68 10.46
CA LYS A 128 6.52 32.73 9.37
C LYS A 128 6.97 31.72 8.32
N GLU A 129 6.65 30.47 8.57
CA GLU A 129 6.91 29.38 7.63
C GLU A 129 5.81 29.37 6.56
N ILE A 130 6.21 29.20 5.31
CA ILE A 130 5.28 29.16 4.17
C ILE A 130 5.33 27.76 3.57
N PHE A 131 4.16 27.14 3.39
CA PHE A 131 4.02 25.90 2.64
C PHE A 131 3.66 26.23 1.19
N TRP A 132 4.52 25.83 0.28
CA TRP A 132 4.32 25.94 -1.16
C TRP A 132 3.77 24.63 -1.69
N ASN A 133 2.65 24.66 -2.42
CA ASN A 133 2.15 23.47 -3.11
C ASN A 133 2.85 23.31 -4.46
N GLU A 134 3.30 22.10 -4.77
CA GLU A 134 4.05 21.76 -5.99
C GLU A 134 3.29 22.06 -7.29
N THR A 135 1.96 21.93 -7.26
CA THR A 135 1.13 22.21 -8.44
C THR A 135 0.73 23.68 -8.54
N LEU A 136 0.44 24.34 -7.41
CA LEU A 136 -0.09 25.71 -7.40
C LEU A 136 1.00 26.79 -7.42
N ALA A 137 2.21 26.48 -6.94
CA ALA A 137 3.33 27.43 -6.84
C ALA A 137 4.66 26.85 -7.38
N PRO A 138 4.70 26.38 -8.64
CA PRO A 138 5.89 25.78 -9.22
C PRO A 138 7.07 26.76 -9.27
N ASP A 139 6.82 28.04 -9.61
CA ASP A 139 7.86 29.06 -9.72
C ASP A 139 8.63 29.30 -8.40
N GLU A 140 7.91 29.30 -7.27
CA GLU A 140 8.52 29.48 -5.95
C GLU A 140 9.36 28.27 -5.54
N ILE A 141 8.92 27.07 -5.91
CA ILE A 141 9.66 25.84 -5.66
C ILE A 141 10.92 25.76 -6.52
N ASP A 142 10.81 26.10 -7.80
CA ASP A 142 11.97 26.17 -8.70
C ASP A 142 13.01 27.16 -8.15
N ARG A 143 12.57 28.32 -7.67
CA ARG A 143 13.46 29.30 -7.02
C ARG A 143 14.07 28.77 -5.73
N LEU A 144 13.30 28.08 -4.89
CA LEU A 144 13.78 27.51 -3.63
C LEU A 144 14.83 26.42 -3.86
N LEU A 145 14.61 25.57 -4.87
CA LEU A 145 15.47 24.45 -5.24
C LEU A 145 16.60 24.85 -6.20
N ALA A 146 16.55 26.05 -6.77
CA ALA A 146 17.60 26.56 -7.63
C ALA A 146 18.96 26.59 -6.89
N PRO A 147 20.07 26.28 -7.59
CA PRO A 147 21.39 26.38 -7.02
C PRO A 147 21.64 27.80 -6.50
N LYS A 148 22.28 27.90 -5.34
CA LYS A 148 22.59 29.21 -4.75
C LYS A 148 23.52 30.00 -5.68
N ALA A 149 23.28 31.30 -5.79
CA ALA A 149 24.00 32.21 -6.69
C ALA A 149 25.52 32.18 -6.47
N LEU A 150 25.96 31.99 -5.22
CA LEU A 150 27.36 31.73 -4.87
C LEU A 150 27.47 30.31 -4.32
N SER A 151 28.29 29.50 -4.99
CA SER A 151 28.56 28.11 -4.63
C SER A 151 30.05 27.80 -4.77
N ASN A 152 30.50 26.66 -4.24
CA ASN A 152 31.88 26.18 -4.36
C ASN A 152 32.95 27.13 -3.78
N PHE A 153 32.70 27.66 -2.58
CA PHE A 153 33.68 28.47 -1.86
C PHE A 153 34.98 27.67 -1.58
N LYS A 154 36.11 28.23 -2.01
CA LYS A 154 37.46 27.68 -1.84
C LYS A 154 38.39 28.76 -1.30
N LYS A 155 39.25 28.42 -0.34
CA LYS A 155 40.31 29.30 0.16
C LYS A 155 41.64 28.85 -0.41
N TYR A 156 42.48 29.79 -0.83
CA TYR A 156 43.82 29.49 -1.31
C TYR A 156 44.85 30.12 -0.38
N ASP A 157 45.85 29.34 0.01
CA ASP A 157 47.04 29.82 0.73
C ASP A 157 48.33 29.32 0.05
N LYS A 158 49.48 29.54 0.68
CA LYS A 158 50.79 29.10 0.16
C LYS A 158 50.89 27.58 -0.04
N ASN A 159 50.05 26.80 0.63
CA ASN A 159 50.02 25.34 0.58
C ASN A 159 48.94 24.79 -0.35
N GLY A 160 48.13 25.64 -1.00
CA GLY A 160 47.14 25.23 -2.00
C GLY A 160 45.69 25.51 -1.61
N GLU A 161 44.78 24.66 -2.09
CA GLU A 161 43.32 24.80 -1.95
C GLU A 161 42.79 24.17 -0.65
N HIS A 162 41.94 24.91 0.07
CA HIS A 162 41.31 24.49 1.32
C HIS A 162 39.80 24.72 1.32
N LYS A 163 39.07 23.89 2.08
CA LYS A 163 37.65 24.12 2.35
C LYS A 163 37.46 25.36 3.23
N VAL A 164 36.48 26.20 2.86
CA VAL A 164 36.17 27.42 3.61
C VAL A 164 35.30 27.09 4.81
N GLY A 165 35.80 27.35 6.02
CA GLY A 165 35.01 27.29 7.25
C GLY A 165 34.36 28.64 7.60
N THR A 166 35.13 29.72 7.47
CA THR A 166 34.72 31.10 7.79
C THR A 166 35.32 32.06 6.77
N ILE A 167 34.57 33.12 6.44
CA ILE A 167 35.00 34.21 5.55
C ILE A 167 35.08 35.47 6.42
N SER A 168 36.23 36.17 6.38
CA SER A 168 36.40 37.48 7.02
C SER A 168 36.26 38.61 6.00
N LEU A 169 36.01 39.84 6.48
CA LEU A 169 36.06 41.05 5.65
C LEU A 169 37.48 41.37 5.17
N ASP A 170 38.51 40.85 5.85
CA ASP A 170 39.92 41.02 5.47
C ASP A 170 40.38 40.01 4.38
N ASP A 171 39.52 39.06 4.00
CA ASP A 171 39.85 38.07 2.98
C ASP A 171 39.66 38.68 1.57
N ASN A 172 40.65 38.52 0.70
CA ASN A 172 40.50 38.87 -0.71
C ASN A 172 39.56 37.87 -1.40
N LEU A 173 38.51 38.38 -2.05
CA LEU A 173 37.48 37.56 -2.69
C LEU A 173 37.65 37.57 -4.21
N ILE A 174 37.65 36.36 -4.79
CA ILE A 174 37.62 36.17 -6.24
C ILE A 174 36.29 35.50 -6.59
N ILE A 175 35.46 36.20 -7.35
CA ILE A 175 34.19 35.66 -7.84
C ILE A 175 34.39 35.23 -9.29
N LYS A 176 34.23 33.93 -9.55
CA LYS A 176 34.30 33.33 -10.88
C LYS A 176 32.89 33.02 -11.39
N GLY A 177 32.38 33.85 -12.29
CA GLY A 177 31.15 33.60 -13.04
C GLY A 177 31.44 33.27 -14.50
N ASN A 178 30.45 32.73 -15.23
CA ASN A 178 30.58 32.38 -16.65
C ASN A 178 31.02 33.56 -17.53
N ASN A 179 30.77 34.81 -17.12
CA ASN A 179 31.15 36.04 -17.82
C ASN A 179 31.70 37.14 -16.91
N LEU A 180 32.10 36.82 -15.67
CA LEU A 180 32.59 37.80 -14.71
C LEU A 180 33.80 37.25 -13.95
N LEU A 181 34.94 37.89 -14.14
CA LEU A 181 36.10 37.79 -13.26
C LEU A 181 36.25 39.16 -12.60
N ALA A 182 35.79 39.29 -11.36
CA ALA A 182 35.92 40.51 -10.58
C ALA A 182 36.76 40.23 -9.33
N LEU A 183 37.72 41.12 -9.08
CA LEU A 183 38.51 41.17 -7.85
C LEU A 183 37.92 42.28 -6.97
N HIS A 184 37.59 41.95 -5.73
CA HIS A 184 37.22 42.94 -4.71
C HIS A 184 38.24 42.87 -3.58
N SER A 185 38.79 44.03 -3.22
CA SER A 185 39.69 44.26 -2.07
C SER A 185 39.00 45.14 -1.05
#